data_AF-A0A2N5H5N9-F1
#
_entry.id   AF-A0A2N5H5N9-F1
#
_cell.length_a   1.000
_cell.length_b   1.000
_cell.length_c   1.000
_cell.angle_alpha   90.00
_cell.angle_beta   90.00
_cell.angle_gamma   90.00
#
_symmetry.space_group_name_H-M   'P 1'
#
loop_
_entity.id
_entity.type
_entity.pdbx_description
1 polymer ?
#
loop_
_entity_poly.entity_id
_entity_poly.type
_entity_poly.pdbx_seq_one_letter_code
_entity_poly.pdbx_strand_id
1 'polypeptide(L)' 'MKSWLGIVFHTIKVFILFTGCTILFYYGIMWVNEEYQNYHRYDAPEGAALKVSGSASSDGGSLLDRLILFYLNGE' A
#
# COMPACT_ATOMS: atom_id res chain seq x y z
N MET A 1 -33.98 15.57 -26.17
CA MET A 1 -32.71 15.02 -26.70
C MET A 1 -31.53 16.02 -26.64
N LYS A 2 -31.68 17.31 -27.01
CA LYS A 2 -30.56 18.30 -26.99
C LYS A 2 -29.89 18.52 -25.61
N SER A 3 -30.62 18.39 -24.50
CA SER A 3 -30.07 18.56 -23.14
C SER A 3 -29.05 17.48 -22.76
N TRP A 4 -29.21 16.25 -23.24
CA TRP A 4 -28.29 15.15 -22.93
C TRP A 4 -26.92 15.34 -23.56
N LEU A 5 -26.83 15.90 -24.77
CA LEU A 5 -25.54 16.22 -25.38
C LEU A 5 -24.74 17.23 -24.54
N GLY A 6 -25.41 18.23 -23.95
CA GLY A 6 -24.75 19.22 -23.10
C GLY A 6 -24.11 18.59 -21.86
N ILE A 7 -24.82 17.65 -21.24
CA ILE A 7 -24.35 16.89 -20.07
C ILE A 7 -23.13 16.04 -20.45
N VAL A 8 -23.21 15.29 -21.56
CA VAL A 8 -22.10 14.47 -22.05
C VAL A 8 -20.85 15.31 -22.32
N PHE A 9 -21.00 16.50 -22.92
CA PHE A 9 -19.87 17.41 -23.15
C PHE A 9 -19.24 17.92 -21.85
N HIS A 10 -20.04 18.18 -20.81
CA HIS A 10 -19.52 18.58 -19.50
C HIS A 10 -18.79 17.42 -18.82
N THR A 11 -19.35 16.22 -18.87
CA THR A 11 -18.71 15.01 -18.33
C THR A 11 -17.39 14.72 -19.03
N ILE A 12 -17.31 14.85 -20.36
CA ILE A 12 -16.07 14.68 -21.12
C ILE A 12 -15.00 15.68 -20.68
N LYS A 13 -15.36 16.95 -20.46
CA LYS A 13 -14.41 17.96 -19.95
C LYS A 13 -13.85 17.57 -18.58
N VAL A 14 -14.71 17.14 -17.66
CA VAL A 14 -14.28 16.68 -16.33
C VAL A 14 -13.44 15.42 -16.44
N PHE A 15 -13.79 14.49 -17.33
CA PHE A 15 -13.05 13.26 -17.58
C PHE A 15 -11.64 13.53 -18.12
N ILE A 16 -11.48 14.47 -19.05
CA ILE A 16 -10.17 14.88 -19.57
C ILE A 16 -9.33 15.50 -18.45
N LEU A 17 -9.91 16.40 -17.65
CA LEU A 17 -9.22 17.02 -16.52
C LEU A 17 -8.76 15.95 -15.50
N PHE A 18 -9.64 15.02 -15.16
CA PHE A 18 -9.35 13.92 -14.26
C PHE A 18 -8.25 13.01 -14.80
N THR A 19 -8.31 12.65 -16.08
CA THR A 19 -7.31 11.80 -16.74
C THR A 19 -5.95 12.50 -16.77
N GLY A 20 -5.91 13.79 -17.13
CA GLY A 20 -4.68 14.58 -17.11
C GLY A 20 -4.08 14.68 -15.71
N CYS A 21 -4.91 14.90 -14.69
CA CYS A 21 -4.49 14.91 -13.29
C CYS A 21 -3.91 13.55 -12.87
N THR A 22 -4.59 12.45 -13.25
CA THR A 22 -4.16 11.08 -12.95
C THR A 22 -2.80 10.76 -13.57
N ILE A 23 -2.58 11.17 -14.83
CA ILE A 23 -1.32 11.00 -15.53
C ILE A 23 -0.20 11.81 -14.83
N LEU A 24 -0.48 13.07 -14.47
CA LEU A 24 0.48 13.91 -13.75
C LEU A 24 0.89 13.26 -12.43
N PHE A 25 -0.07 12.80 -11.62
CA PHE A 25 0.22 12.11 -10.37
C PHE A 25 0.99 10.81 -10.59
N TYR A 26 0.64 10.02 -11.61
CA TYR A 26 1.35 8.79 -11.93
C TYR A 26 2.83 9.04 -12.22
N TYR A 27 3.13 10.03 -13.07
CA TYR A 27 4.51 10.40 -13.36
C TYR A 27 5.21 11.06 -12.17
N GLY A 28 4.50 11.85 -11.37
CA GLY A 28 5.05 12.42 -10.14
C GLY A 28 5.44 11.36 -9.13
N ILE A 29 4.59 10.36 -8.90
CA ILE A 29 4.89 9.22 -8.02
C ILE A 29 6.01 8.37 -8.61
N MET A 30 6.01 8.12 -9.93
CA MET A 30 7.08 7.37 -10.59
C MET A 30 8.44 8.06 -10.40
N TRP A 31 8.50 9.39 -10.59
CA TRP A 31 9.71 10.17 -10.40
C TRP A 31 10.20 10.12 -8.95
N VAL A 32 9.29 10.28 -7.98
CA VAL A 32 9.62 10.13 -6.55
C VAL A 32 10.08 8.70 -6.22
N ASN A 33 9.48 7.68 -6.85
CA ASN A 33 9.86 6.28 -6.64
C ASN A 33 11.25 5.98 -7.21
N GLU A 34 11.59 6.49 -8.39
CA GLU A 34 12.95 6.36 -8.95
C GLU A 34 14.03 6.97 -8.04
N GLU A 35 13.74 8.11 -7.42
CA GLU A 35 14.61 8.70 -6.39
C GLU A 35 14.73 7.79 -5.17
N TYR A 36 13.62 7.16 -4.76
CA TYR A 36 13.57 6.25 -3.61
C TYR A 36 14.26 4.91 -3.85
N GLN A 37 14.24 4.39 -5.09
CA GLN A 37 14.93 3.15 -5.47
C GLN A 37 16.46 3.33 -5.54
N ASN A 38 16.93 4.55 -5.86
CA ASN A 38 18.36 4.87 -5.82
C ASN A 38 18.90 5.06 -4.40
N TYR A 39 18.01 5.19 -3.40
CA TYR A 39 18.41 5.08 -2.00
C TYR A 39 18.74 3.62 -1.69
N HIS A 40 20.03 3.31 -1.78
CA HIS A 40 20.68 2.06 -1.35
C HIS A 40 20.00 1.45 -0.13
N ARG A 41 19.10 0.49 -0.37
CA ARG A 41 18.41 -0.21 0.69
C ARG A 41 19.39 -1.23 1.26
N TYR A 42 20.02 -0.84 2.36
CA TYR A 42 20.76 -1.62 3.34
C TYR A 42 21.37 -2.91 2.79
N ASP A 43 22.70 -2.93 2.69
CA ASP A 43 23.45 -4.19 2.58
C ASP A 43 22.86 -5.18 3.57
N ALA A 44 22.41 -6.33 3.06
CA ALA A 44 21.82 -7.36 3.89
C ALA A 44 22.80 -7.68 5.03
N PRO A 45 22.36 -7.69 6.31
CA PRO A 45 23.28 -7.95 7.39
C PRO A 45 23.90 -9.33 7.18
N GLU A 46 25.23 -9.41 7.09
CA GLU A 46 26.01 -10.67 7.13
C GLU A 46 25.98 -11.32 8.53
N GLY A 47 24.87 -11.19 9.24
CA GLY A 47 24.65 -11.80 10.54
C GLY A 47 23.61 -12.89 10.40
N ALA A 48 24.01 -14.14 10.64
CA ALA A 48 23.13 -15.30 10.62
C ALA A 48 21.82 -14.98 11.36
N ALA A 49 20.74 -14.82 10.60
CA ALA A 49 19.41 -14.63 11.15
C ALA A 49 19.03 -15.94 11.85
N LEU A 50 19.34 -16.03 13.14
CA LEU A 50 18.84 -17.08 14.00
C LEU A 50 17.33 -16.96 14.02
N LYS A 51 16.67 -17.83 13.26
CA LYS A 51 15.24 -18.04 13.30
C LYS A 51 14.90 -18.48 14.73
N VAL A 52 14.50 -17.52 15.57
CA VAL A 52 13.87 -17.80 16.86
C VAL A 52 12.43 -18.23 16.59
N SER A 53 12.27 -19.36 15.89
CA SER A 53 11.06 -20.14 15.99
C SER A 53 11.11 -20.79 17.36
N GLY A 54 10.54 -20.11 18.36
CA GLY A 54 10.25 -20.70 19.65
C GLY A 54 9.46 -21.99 19.41
N SER A 55 10.09 -23.12 19.68
CA SER A 55 9.37 -24.36 19.96
C SER A 55 8.69 -24.17 21.31
N ALA A 56 7.49 -23.58 21.28
CA ALA A 56 6.51 -23.72 22.33
C ALA A 56 5.34 -24.50 21.73
N SER A 57 5.49 -25.82 21.86
CA SER A 57 4.42 -26.75 22.23
C SER A 57 3.02 -26.46 21.68
N SER A 58 2.61 -27.34 20.77
CA SER A 58 1.25 -27.87 20.66
C SER A 58 0.42 -27.75 21.95
N ASP A 59 -0.46 -26.76 22.04
CA ASP A 59 -1.82 -26.96 22.52
C ASP A 59 -2.75 -25.84 22.00
N GLY A 60 -4.02 -26.17 21.76
CA GLY A 60 -4.98 -25.40 20.98
C GLY A 60 -5.39 -24.04 21.54
N GLY A 61 -4.53 -23.03 21.43
CA GLY A 61 -4.88 -21.62 21.71
C GLY A 61 -5.76 -21.05 20.60
N SER A 62 -7.02 -20.78 20.93
CA SER A 62 -8.05 -20.24 20.03
C SER A 62 -7.56 -18.93 19.38
N LEU A 63 -7.99 -18.67 18.14
CA LEU A 63 -7.73 -17.38 17.46
C LEU A 63 -8.15 -16.17 18.32
N LEU A 64 -9.10 -16.36 19.23
CA LEU A 64 -9.54 -15.35 20.19
C LEU A 64 -8.48 -14.98 21.22
N ASP A 65 -7.70 -15.94 21.71
CA ASP A 65 -6.65 -15.67 22.70
C ASP A 65 -5.55 -14.81 22.07
N ARG A 66 -5.26 -15.01 20.78
CA ARG A 66 -4.34 -14.17 20.03
C ARG A 66 -4.84 -12.75 19.86
N LEU A 67 -6.13 -12.55 19.62
CA LEU A 67 -6.73 -11.21 19.49
C LEU A 67 -6.70 -10.44 20.81
N ILE A 68 -6.97 -11.11 21.93
CA ILE A 68 -6.89 -10.51 23.27
C ILE A 68 -5.44 -10.12 23.60
N LEU A 69 -4.49 -10.98 23.26
CA LEU A 69 -3.07 -10.72 23.52
C LEU A 69 -2.55 -9.54 22.68
N PHE A 70 -2.98 -9.44 21.41
CA PHE A 70 -2.72 -8.28 20.54
C PHE A 70 -3.27 -6.98 21.15
N TYR A 71 -4.48 -7.02 21.69
CA TYR A 71 -5.09 -5.86 22.35
C TYR A 71 -4.35 -5.42 23.62
N LEU A 72 -3.85 -6.37 24.41
CA LEU A 72 -3.15 -6.08 25.68
C LEU A 72 -1.70 -5.62 25.46
N ASN A 73 -0.98 -6.27 24.54
CA ASN A 73 0.45 -6.00 24.33
C ASN A 73 0.71 -4.89 23.30
N GLY A 74 -0.27 -4.56 22.44
CA GLY A 74 -0.18 -3.41 21.55
C GLY A 74 0.98 -3.44 20.56
N GLU A 75 1.41 -4.64 20.13
CA GLU A 75 2.31 -4.82 18.98
C GLU A 75 1.54 -4.80 17.66
#